data_AF-A0A2N3C8X2-F1
#
_entry.id   AF-A0A2N3C8X2-F1
#
_cell.length_a   1.000
_cell.length_b   1.000
_cell.length_c   1.000
_cell.angle_alpha   90.00
_cell.angle_beta   90.00
_cell.angle_gamma   90.00
#
_symmetry.space_group_name_H-M   'P 1'
#
loop_
_entity.id
_entity.type
_entity.pdbx_description
1 polymer ?
#
loop_
_entity_poly.entity_id
_entity_poly.type
_entity_poly.pdbx_seq_one_letter_code
_entity_poly.pdbx_strand_id
1 'polypeptide(L)'
;MAQQETKPAGYGEDDMTRGSGWDALLDDLFGLNVRALRTLAVSVIWPAKLFSAARDRDWLDRYTPSIRLVFTLIATVVFLKFLWVNEASALFAYTQATIEAMDLEFPGRSAEDATREYLATLLVTYPFSYFGVHAVFALMLNIWGKGTPLPVRIRLYFVTLVPLLLLGVVSTVAYAWVDPAQMDLMASLGFVLLFGLYVLTLMRGLSPVHQAGPRLGRSLLGGTLMTMADLLVSLVSSLWAVTWLYATAG
;
A
#
# COMPACT_ATOMS: atom_id res chain seq x y z
N MET A 1 35.86 -26.58 31.33
CA MET A 1 35.03 -27.03 30.19
C MET A 1 34.17 -25.85 29.78
N ALA A 2 34.48 -25.23 28.65
CA ALA A 2 33.79 -24.03 28.16
C ALA A 2 32.44 -24.42 27.53
N GLN A 3 31.37 -23.73 27.91
CA GLN A 3 30.07 -23.83 27.26
C GLN A 3 30.18 -23.20 25.86
N GLN A 4 29.94 -23.99 24.82
CA GLN A 4 29.81 -23.48 23.46
C GLN A 4 28.50 -22.67 23.36
N GLU A 5 28.63 -21.38 23.12
CA GLU A 5 27.55 -20.51 22.68
C GLU A 5 27.03 -21.00 21.32
N THR A 6 25.80 -21.52 21.28
CA THR A 6 25.12 -21.84 20.03
C THR A 6 24.74 -20.54 19.33
N LYS A 7 25.56 -20.15 18.36
CA LYS A 7 25.28 -19.12 17.35
C LYS A 7 23.98 -19.50 16.61
N PRO A 8 22.99 -18.61 16.47
CA PRO A 8 21.84 -18.89 15.61
C PRO A 8 22.29 -18.95 14.14
N ALA A 9 21.78 -19.95 13.42
CA ALA A 9 22.15 -20.29 12.05
C ALA A 9 21.87 -19.14 11.06
N GLY A 10 22.76 -19.01 10.08
CA GLY A 10 22.68 -18.03 9.00
C GLY A 10 21.67 -18.42 7.92
N TYR A 11 21.35 -17.47 7.05
CA TYR A 11 20.40 -17.61 5.95
C TYR A 11 20.85 -18.73 4.99
N GLY A 12 20.22 -19.91 5.06
CA GLY A 12 20.49 -21.03 4.16
C GLY A 12 20.51 -22.43 4.78
N GLU A 13 20.38 -22.59 6.10
CA GLU A 13 20.40 -23.92 6.73
C GLU A 13 18.98 -24.43 7.05
N ASP A 14 18.55 -25.40 6.24
CA ASP A 14 17.56 -26.46 6.43
C ASP A 14 16.30 -26.19 7.27
N ASP A 15 15.22 -25.97 6.51
CA ASP A 15 13.84 -25.68 6.90
C ASP A 15 13.06 -26.86 7.54
N MET A 16 13.71 -27.97 7.87
CA MET A 16 13.03 -29.19 8.33
C MET A 16 12.74 -29.24 9.85
N THR A 17 13.05 -28.17 10.59
CA THR A 17 12.88 -28.13 12.06
C THR A 17 12.02 -26.98 12.57
N ARG A 18 11.40 -26.18 11.68
CA ARG A 18 10.51 -25.09 12.11
C ARG A 18 9.09 -25.58 12.42
N GLY A 19 8.49 -24.96 13.44
CA GLY A 19 7.27 -25.38 14.10
C GLY A 19 6.07 -25.56 13.16
N SER A 20 5.39 -26.69 13.34
CA SER A 20 4.16 -27.14 12.68
C SER A 20 4.23 -27.29 11.16
N GLY A 21 4.01 -28.51 10.66
CA GLY A 21 3.90 -28.79 9.23
C GLY A 21 2.83 -27.97 8.50
N TRP A 22 1.92 -27.32 9.23
CA TRP A 22 0.97 -26.35 8.69
C TRP A 22 1.65 -25.07 8.18
N ASP A 23 2.70 -24.58 8.83
CA ASP A 23 3.42 -23.37 8.39
C ASP A 23 4.17 -23.64 7.08
N ALA A 24 4.81 -24.81 6.95
CA ALA A 24 5.44 -25.26 5.71
C ALA A 24 4.41 -25.47 4.59
N LEU A 25 3.25 -26.08 4.92
CA LEU A 25 2.18 -26.33 3.97
C LEU A 25 1.51 -25.03 3.49
N LEU A 26 1.41 -24.01 4.34
CA LEU A 26 0.90 -22.67 3.97
C LEU A 26 1.93 -21.86 3.17
N ASP A 27 3.21 -21.96 3.53
CA ASP A 27 4.31 -21.39 2.74
C ASP A 27 4.35 -22.03 1.33
N ASP A 28 4.08 -23.33 1.21
CA ASP A 28 4.02 -24.07 -0.07
C ASP A 28 2.71 -23.84 -0.87
N LEU A 29 1.53 -23.78 -0.22
CA LEU A 29 0.23 -23.66 -0.91
C LEU A 29 -0.11 -22.24 -1.35
N PHE A 30 0.38 -21.22 -0.64
CA PHE A 30 0.01 -19.82 -0.91
C PHE A 30 1.21 -18.93 -1.26
N GLY A 31 2.46 -19.40 -1.14
CA GLY A 31 3.65 -18.58 -1.30
C GLY A 31 3.71 -17.38 -0.32
N LEU A 32 2.80 -17.34 0.65
CA LEU A 32 2.60 -16.26 1.61
C LEU A 32 3.28 -16.63 2.91
N ASN A 33 4.56 -16.25 3.00
CA ASN A 33 5.39 -16.34 4.21
C ASN A 33 4.55 -16.05 5.46
N VAL A 34 4.43 -16.98 6.41
CA VAL A 34 3.69 -16.79 7.68
C VAL A 34 4.10 -15.49 8.39
N ARG A 35 5.36 -15.06 8.24
CA ARG A 35 5.85 -13.77 8.75
C ARG A 35 5.18 -12.56 8.10
N ALA A 36 4.81 -12.65 6.82
CA ALA A 36 4.08 -11.59 6.11
C ALA A 36 2.69 -11.39 6.70
N LEU A 37 1.90 -12.46 6.86
CA LEU A 37 0.58 -12.40 7.50
C LEU A 37 0.67 -11.85 8.93
N ARG A 38 1.66 -12.33 9.70
CA ARG A 38 1.95 -11.80 11.03
C ARG A 38 2.26 -10.30 10.99
N THR A 39 3.05 -9.86 10.00
CA THR A 39 3.43 -8.45 9.87
C THR A 39 2.23 -7.58 9.50
N LEU A 40 1.34 -8.06 8.62
CA LEU A 40 0.08 -7.38 8.29
C LEU A 40 -0.78 -7.22 9.55
N ALA A 41 -0.99 -8.30 10.32
CA ALA A 41 -1.76 -8.25 11.56
C ALA A 41 -1.15 -7.26 12.58
N VAL A 42 0.17 -7.31 12.78
CA VAL A 42 0.86 -6.38 13.70
C VAL A 42 0.83 -4.94 13.20
N SER A 43 0.88 -4.69 11.89
CA SER A 43 0.81 -3.33 11.34
C SER A 43 -0.51 -2.61 11.66
N VAL A 44 -1.60 -3.37 11.81
CA VAL A 44 -2.94 -2.83 12.14
C VAL A 44 -3.13 -2.74 13.65
N ILE A 45 -2.85 -3.85 14.36
CA ILE A 45 -3.21 -3.99 15.77
C ILE A 45 -2.17 -3.32 16.67
N TRP A 46 -0.87 -3.51 16.39
CA TRP A 46 0.23 -3.00 17.22
C TRP A 46 1.32 -2.27 16.41
N PRO A 47 1.00 -1.12 15.76
CA PRO A 47 1.96 -0.39 14.92
C PRO A 47 3.29 -0.09 15.62
N ALA A 48 3.27 0.22 16.93
CA ALA A 48 4.46 0.49 17.73
C ALA A 48 5.50 -0.62 17.66
N LYS A 49 5.07 -1.90 17.70
CA LYS A 49 5.99 -3.06 17.63
C LYS A 49 6.70 -3.12 16.28
N LEU A 50 5.96 -2.87 15.20
CA LEU A 50 6.51 -2.90 13.84
C LEU A 50 7.41 -1.69 13.57
N PHE A 51 7.08 -0.51 14.09
CA PHE A 51 7.93 0.67 14.03
C PHE A 51 9.25 0.46 14.77
N SER A 52 9.23 -0.20 15.93
CA SER A 52 10.46 -0.57 16.64
C SER A 52 11.28 -1.57 15.82
N ALA A 53 10.64 -2.60 15.26
CA ALA A 53 11.32 -3.58 14.42
C ALA A 53 11.93 -3.00 13.14
N ALA A 54 11.29 -2.00 12.52
CA ALA A 54 11.80 -1.35 11.32
C ALA A 54 13.11 -0.54 11.54
N ARG A 55 13.43 -0.25 12.81
CA ARG A 55 14.70 0.37 13.21
C ARG A 55 15.83 -0.64 13.34
N ASP A 56 15.49 -1.91 13.51
CA ASP A 56 16.45 -3.01 13.49
C ASP A 56 16.83 -3.38 12.05
N ARG A 57 18.08 -3.80 11.84
CA ARG A 57 18.59 -4.11 10.50
C ARG A 57 17.80 -5.24 9.85
N ASP A 58 17.52 -6.29 10.63
CA ASP A 58 16.98 -7.57 10.19
C ASP A 58 15.53 -7.78 10.66
N TRP A 59 14.86 -6.68 11.05
CA TRP A 59 13.46 -6.68 11.47
C TRP A 59 13.19 -7.61 12.66
N LEU A 60 14.19 -7.74 13.55
CA LEU A 60 14.20 -8.64 14.70
C LEU A 60 13.99 -10.11 14.33
N ASP A 61 14.32 -10.49 13.09
CA ASP A 61 14.08 -11.83 12.50
C ASP A 61 12.61 -12.30 12.57
N ARG A 62 11.70 -11.37 12.84
CA ARG A 62 10.30 -11.68 13.18
C ARG A 62 9.30 -11.18 12.15
N TYR A 63 9.63 -10.08 11.48
CA TYR A 63 8.72 -9.39 10.58
C TYR A 63 9.29 -9.32 9.18
N THR A 64 8.39 -9.29 8.19
CA THR A 64 8.75 -9.11 6.79
C THR A 64 9.06 -7.63 6.53
N PRO A 65 10.13 -7.31 5.79
CA PRO A 65 10.42 -5.93 5.44
C PRO A 65 9.25 -5.22 4.75
N SER A 66 8.91 -4.02 5.23
CA SER A 66 7.71 -3.29 4.79
C SER A 66 7.65 -3.02 3.29
N ILE A 67 8.78 -2.68 2.65
CA ILE A 67 8.84 -2.42 1.20
C ILE A 67 8.40 -3.67 0.41
N ARG A 68 8.81 -4.87 0.85
CA ARG A 68 8.39 -6.14 0.23
C ARG A 68 6.89 -6.36 0.37
N LEU A 69 6.33 -6.07 1.55
CA LEU A 69 4.89 -6.16 1.78
C LEU A 69 4.11 -5.14 0.95
N VAL A 70 4.58 -3.90 0.86
CA VAL A 70 3.96 -2.85 0.04
C VAL A 70 3.92 -3.28 -1.43
N PHE A 71 5.02 -3.83 -1.97
CA PHE A 71 5.04 -4.37 -3.33
C PHE A 71 4.02 -5.50 -3.51
N THR A 72 3.98 -6.44 -2.57
CA THR A 72 3.03 -7.57 -2.60
C THR A 72 1.58 -7.08 -2.58
N LEU A 73 1.24 -6.15 -1.67
CA LEU A 73 -0.10 -5.61 -1.55
C LEU A 73 -0.51 -4.80 -2.78
N ILE A 74 0.39 -4.01 -3.36
CA ILE A 74 0.12 -3.30 -4.61
C ILE A 74 -0.13 -4.29 -5.75
N ALA A 75 0.70 -5.33 -5.87
CA ALA A 75 0.48 -6.37 -6.86
C ALA A 75 -0.88 -7.06 -6.67
N THR A 76 -1.29 -7.34 -5.42
CA THR A 76 -2.62 -7.85 -5.10
C THR A 76 -3.72 -6.87 -5.52
N VAL A 77 -3.60 -5.58 -5.22
CA VAL A 77 -4.58 -4.56 -5.64
C VAL A 77 -4.68 -4.49 -7.15
N VAL A 78 -3.57 -4.47 -7.88
CA VAL A 78 -3.56 -4.45 -9.35
C VAL A 78 -4.21 -5.70 -9.91
N PHE A 79 -3.86 -6.88 -9.39
CA PHE A 79 -4.47 -8.14 -9.79
C PHE A 79 -5.99 -8.15 -9.56
N LEU A 80 -6.45 -7.70 -8.38
CA LEU A 80 -7.87 -7.62 -8.08
C LEU A 80 -8.57 -6.60 -8.97
N LYS A 81 -7.99 -5.42 -9.18
CA LYS A 81 -8.56 -4.41 -10.08
C LYS A 81 -8.66 -4.92 -11.51
N PHE A 82 -7.70 -5.71 -11.99
CA PHE A 82 -7.77 -6.35 -13.29
C PHE A 82 -9.05 -7.21 -13.44
N LEU A 83 -9.47 -7.92 -12.39
CA LEU A 83 -10.74 -8.66 -12.40
C LEU A 83 -11.96 -7.74 -12.56
N TRP A 84 -11.86 -6.48 -12.12
CA TRP A 84 -12.90 -5.46 -12.21
C TRP A 84 -12.79 -4.58 -13.45
N VAL A 85 -11.80 -4.74 -14.35
CA VAL A 85 -11.77 -3.97 -15.61
C VAL A 85 -12.61 -4.70 -16.67
N ASN A 86 -13.93 -4.69 -16.46
CA ASN A 86 -14.91 -5.23 -17.40
C ASN A 86 -16.24 -4.49 -17.28
N GLU A 87 -17.04 -4.49 -18.36
CA GLU A 87 -18.30 -3.74 -18.48
C GLU A 87 -19.36 -4.10 -17.43
N ALA A 88 -19.33 -5.32 -16.89
CA ALA A 88 -20.28 -5.75 -15.86
C ALA A 88 -19.94 -5.22 -14.46
N SER A 89 -18.76 -4.61 -14.28
CA SER A 89 -18.32 -4.10 -12.99
C SER A 89 -18.81 -2.68 -12.73
N ALA A 90 -19.07 -2.37 -11.46
CA ALA A 90 -19.39 -1.02 -11.05
C ALA A 90 -18.23 -0.03 -11.24
N LEU A 91 -16.97 -0.51 -11.18
CA LEU A 91 -15.79 0.32 -11.44
C LEU A 91 -15.77 0.82 -12.89
N PHE A 92 -16.05 -0.06 -13.85
CA PHE A 92 -16.10 0.30 -15.26
C PHE A 92 -17.25 1.27 -15.53
N ALA A 93 -18.47 0.94 -15.09
CA ALA A 93 -19.64 1.79 -15.28
C ALA A 93 -19.45 3.20 -14.68
N TYR A 94 -18.91 3.30 -13.47
CA TYR A 94 -18.59 4.59 -12.85
C TYR A 94 -17.54 5.39 -13.64
N THR A 95 -16.49 4.72 -14.12
CA THR A 95 -15.43 5.38 -14.89
C THR A 95 -15.94 5.85 -16.25
N GLN A 96 -16.76 5.05 -16.92
CA GLN A 96 -17.40 5.43 -18.17
C GLN A 96 -18.30 6.64 -18.00
N ALA A 97 -19.17 6.64 -16.98
CA ALA A 97 -20.02 7.79 -16.67
C ALA A 97 -19.18 9.06 -16.41
N THR A 98 -18.02 8.93 -15.76
CA THR A 98 -17.09 10.05 -15.55
C THR A 98 -16.50 10.54 -16.88
N ILE A 99 -16.11 9.63 -17.78
CA ILE A 99 -15.57 9.97 -19.10
C ILE A 99 -16.61 10.68 -19.96
N GLU A 100 -17.84 10.19 -19.98
CA GLU A 100 -18.96 10.81 -20.67
C GLU A 100 -19.27 12.20 -20.09
N ALA A 101 -19.22 12.36 -18.77
CA ALA A 101 -19.46 13.64 -18.10
C ALA A 101 -18.35 14.68 -18.32
N MET A 102 -17.14 14.27 -18.71
CA MET A 102 -16.06 15.20 -19.05
C MET A 102 -16.32 15.94 -20.37
N ASP A 103 -17.21 15.44 -21.22
CA ASP A 103 -17.54 16.02 -22.54
C ASP A 103 -16.29 16.30 -23.40
N LEU A 104 -15.30 15.41 -23.28
CA LEU A 104 -14.05 15.47 -24.04
C LEU A 104 -14.15 14.54 -25.26
N GLU A 105 -13.72 15.02 -26.42
CA GLU A 105 -13.53 14.16 -27.58
C GLU A 105 -12.25 13.33 -27.40
N PHE A 106 -12.40 12.00 -27.50
CA PHE A 106 -11.31 11.04 -27.58
C PHE A 106 -11.20 10.58 -29.04
N PRO A 107 -10.20 11.08 -29.81
CA PRO A 107 -10.18 10.85 -31.24
C PRO A 107 -10.16 9.35 -31.58
N GLY A 108 -11.07 8.94 -32.48
CA GLY A 108 -11.19 7.56 -32.95
C GLY A 108 -11.75 6.55 -31.96
N ARG A 109 -12.31 6.98 -30.82
CA ARG A 109 -12.78 6.07 -29.77
C ARG A 109 -14.19 6.39 -29.29
N SER A 110 -14.94 5.35 -28.96
CA SER A 110 -16.14 5.50 -28.14
C SER A 110 -15.75 5.79 -26.68
N ALA A 111 -16.71 6.29 -25.88
CA ALA A 111 -16.50 6.46 -24.44
C ALA A 111 -16.17 5.13 -23.73
N GLU A 112 -16.75 4.03 -24.21
CA GLU A 112 -16.49 2.68 -23.71
C GLU A 112 -15.05 2.24 -23.99
N ASP A 113 -14.56 2.42 -25.22
CA ASP A 113 -13.19 2.08 -25.61
C ASP A 113 -12.17 2.93 -24.83
N ALA A 114 -12.45 4.23 -24.71
CA ALA A 114 -11.63 5.15 -23.90
C ALA A 114 -11.59 4.71 -22.43
N THR A 115 -12.71 4.25 -21.86
CA THR A 115 -12.79 3.75 -20.49
C THR A 115 -11.92 2.50 -20.30
N ARG A 116 -12.02 1.54 -21.23
CA ARG A 116 -11.24 0.31 -21.17
C ARG A 116 -9.74 0.59 -21.22
N GLU A 117 -9.31 1.42 -22.17
CA GLU A 117 -7.90 1.78 -22.33
C GLU A 117 -7.38 2.63 -21.16
N TYR A 118 -8.21 3.56 -20.64
CA TYR A 118 -7.90 4.34 -19.44
C TYR A 118 -7.63 3.43 -18.23
N LEU A 119 -8.56 2.51 -17.91
CA LEU A 119 -8.43 1.60 -16.78
C LEU A 119 -7.26 0.63 -16.95
N ALA A 120 -7.05 0.10 -18.16
CA ALA A 120 -5.90 -0.75 -18.45
C ALA A 120 -4.57 -0.01 -18.24
N THR A 121 -4.50 1.25 -18.68
CA THR A 121 -3.31 2.08 -18.50
C THR A 121 -3.08 2.41 -17.04
N LEU A 122 -4.13 2.71 -16.28
CA LEU A 122 -4.04 2.91 -14.83
C LEU A 122 -3.48 1.67 -14.12
N LEU A 123 -3.92 0.46 -14.48
CA LEU A 123 -3.42 -0.78 -13.86
C LEU A 123 -1.89 -0.91 -14.00
N VAL A 124 -1.37 -0.59 -15.19
CA VAL A 124 0.06 -0.70 -15.49
C VAL A 124 0.86 0.43 -14.83
N THR A 125 0.36 1.66 -14.88
CA THR A 125 1.10 2.86 -14.46
C THR A 125 1.03 3.12 -12.96
N TYR A 126 0.00 2.59 -12.28
CA TYR A 126 -0.23 2.83 -10.85
C TYR A 126 0.94 2.40 -9.96
N PRO A 127 1.53 1.18 -10.08
CA PRO A 127 2.67 0.79 -9.25
C PRO A 127 3.86 1.74 -9.38
N PHE A 128 4.19 2.17 -10.60
CA PHE A 128 5.31 3.08 -10.85
C PHE A 128 5.06 4.47 -10.27
N SER A 129 3.85 5.00 -10.47
CA SER A 129 3.42 6.27 -9.88
C SER A 129 3.47 6.19 -8.36
N TYR A 130 2.96 5.11 -7.78
CA TYR A 130 2.93 4.87 -6.35
C TYR A 130 4.34 4.84 -5.76
N PHE A 131 5.23 3.96 -6.25
CA PHE A 131 6.59 3.89 -5.73
C PHE A 131 7.39 5.16 -5.98
N GLY A 132 7.24 5.79 -7.14
CA GLY A 132 7.95 7.04 -7.48
C GLY A 132 7.59 8.18 -6.54
N VAL A 133 6.29 8.45 -6.38
CA VAL A 133 5.81 9.52 -5.49
C VAL A 133 6.13 9.22 -4.03
N HIS A 134 5.83 8.01 -3.55
CA HIS A 134 6.08 7.65 -2.15
C HIS A 134 7.57 7.60 -1.82
N ALA A 135 8.46 7.28 -2.76
CA ALA A 135 9.90 7.37 -2.55
C ALA A 135 10.33 8.82 -2.27
N VAL A 136 9.86 9.79 -3.05
CA VAL A 136 10.16 11.22 -2.82
C VAL A 136 9.68 11.66 -1.44
N PHE A 137 8.42 11.33 -1.08
CA PHE A 137 7.87 11.69 0.23
C PHE A 137 8.61 10.99 1.39
N ALA A 138 9.05 9.74 1.21
CA ALA A 138 9.84 9.03 2.21
C ALA A 138 11.18 9.73 2.52
N LEU A 139 11.80 10.36 1.52
CA LEU A 139 13.03 11.13 1.69
C LEU A 139 12.78 12.48 2.40
N MET A 140 11.64 13.11 2.13
CA MET A 140 11.29 14.43 2.69
C MET A 140 10.73 14.36 4.11
N LEU A 141 9.93 13.35 4.44
CA LEU A 141 9.23 13.28 5.72
C LEU A 141 10.18 13.01 6.89
N ASN A 142 10.27 13.95 7.84
CA ASN A 142 11.21 13.89 8.97
C ASN A 142 10.51 13.98 10.34
N ILE A 143 9.66 12.99 10.64
CA ILE A 143 8.89 12.91 11.90
C ILE A 143 9.40 11.84 12.87
N TRP A 144 10.44 11.10 12.50
CA TRP A 144 10.76 9.77 13.04
C TRP A 144 11.53 9.75 14.37
N GLY A 145 11.97 10.92 14.85
CA GLY A 145 12.83 11.08 16.03
C GLY A 145 14.22 11.57 15.65
N LYS A 146 14.92 12.22 16.61
CA LYS A 146 16.27 12.76 16.40
C LYS A 146 17.25 11.62 16.08
N GLY A 147 18.17 11.88 15.15
CA GLY A 147 19.23 10.92 14.79
C GLY A 147 18.77 9.71 13.98
N THR A 148 17.52 9.69 13.49
CA THR A 148 17.03 8.56 12.66
C THR A 148 17.71 8.57 11.29
N PRO A 149 18.51 7.55 10.93
CA PRO A 149 19.24 7.53 9.67
C PRO A 149 18.29 7.30 8.48
N LEU A 150 18.68 7.78 7.30
CA LEU A 150 17.83 7.78 6.09
C LEU A 150 17.24 6.39 5.75
N PRO A 151 18.00 5.28 5.78
CA PRO A 151 17.43 3.96 5.49
C PRO A 151 16.29 3.58 6.45
N VAL A 152 16.40 3.95 7.72
CA VAL A 152 15.37 3.70 8.74
C VAL A 152 14.14 4.58 8.50
N ARG A 153 14.34 5.86 8.10
CA ARG A 153 13.22 6.76 7.74
C ARG A 153 12.39 6.19 6.60
N ILE A 154 13.05 5.66 5.56
CA ILE A 154 12.37 4.99 4.44
C ILE A 154 11.59 3.77 4.94
N ARG A 155 12.20 2.89 5.74
CA ARG A 155 11.50 1.71 6.29
C ARG A 155 10.26 2.10 7.09
N LEU A 156 10.35 3.10 7.96
CA LEU A 156 9.25 3.60 8.78
C LEU A 156 8.13 4.23 7.94
N TYR A 157 8.48 4.97 6.90
CA TYR A 157 7.51 5.48 5.93
C TYR A 157 6.73 4.32 5.30
N PHE A 158 7.42 3.31 4.79
CA PHE A 158 6.76 2.16 4.16
C PHE A 158 5.99 1.28 5.14
N VAL A 159 6.40 1.18 6.42
CA VAL A 159 5.59 0.52 7.47
C VAL A 159 4.23 1.20 7.61
N THR A 160 4.21 2.53 7.52
CA THR A 160 3.00 3.33 7.68
C THR A 160 2.00 3.10 6.52
N LEU A 161 2.49 2.72 5.33
CA LEU A 161 1.65 2.41 4.16
C LEU A 161 0.95 1.05 4.26
N VAL A 162 1.53 0.09 4.99
CA VAL A 162 1.03 -1.30 5.04
C VAL A 162 -0.45 -1.41 5.43
N PRO A 163 -0.92 -0.83 6.56
CA PRO A 163 -2.32 -0.96 6.96
C PRO A 163 -3.26 -0.28 5.95
N LEU A 164 -2.81 0.79 5.27
CA LEU A 164 -3.61 1.44 4.24
C LEU A 164 -3.74 0.58 2.99
N LEU A 165 -2.65 0.00 2.50
CA LEU A 165 -2.71 -0.88 1.34
C LEU A 165 -3.55 -2.13 1.62
N LEU A 166 -3.53 -2.61 2.87
CA LEU A 166 -4.45 -3.67 3.30
C LEU A 166 -5.91 -3.22 3.22
N LEU A 167 -6.23 -1.99 3.65
CA LEU A 167 -7.55 -1.39 3.44
C LEU A 167 -7.87 -1.31 1.93
N GLY A 168 -6.92 -0.91 1.09
CA GLY A 168 -7.08 -0.87 -0.36
C GLY A 168 -7.40 -2.23 -0.99
N VAL A 169 -6.76 -3.31 -0.52
CA VAL A 169 -7.10 -4.68 -0.91
C VAL A 169 -8.55 -5.00 -0.52
N VAL A 170 -8.93 -4.75 0.73
CA VAL A 170 -10.30 -5.01 1.22
C VAL A 170 -11.33 -4.19 0.45
N SER A 171 -11.08 -2.91 0.21
CA SER A 171 -11.96 -2.03 -0.57
C SER A 171 -12.10 -2.50 -2.01
N THR A 172 -11.01 -2.99 -2.63
CA THR A 172 -11.08 -3.52 -4.00
C THR A 172 -11.89 -4.81 -4.06
N VAL A 173 -11.81 -5.68 -3.06
CA VAL A 173 -12.70 -6.85 -2.97
C VAL A 173 -14.15 -6.41 -2.78
N ALA A 174 -14.38 -5.34 -2.03
CA ALA A 174 -15.72 -4.81 -1.77
C ALA A 174 -16.47 -4.36 -3.03
N TYR A 175 -15.77 -4.06 -4.13
CA TYR A 175 -16.37 -3.65 -5.41
C TYR A 175 -17.37 -4.67 -5.96
N ALA A 176 -17.25 -5.95 -5.55
CA ALA A 176 -18.18 -7.01 -5.91
C ALA A 176 -19.63 -6.76 -5.44
N TRP A 177 -19.81 -5.92 -4.42
CA TRP A 177 -21.11 -5.69 -3.75
C TRP A 177 -21.53 -4.21 -3.75
N VAL A 178 -20.91 -3.38 -4.59
CA VAL A 178 -21.14 -1.94 -4.63
C VAL A 178 -21.73 -1.55 -5.97
N ASP A 179 -22.81 -0.78 -5.94
CA ASP A 179 -23.42 -0.22 -7.15
C ASP A 179 -22.68 1.06 -7.62
N PRO A 180 -22.76 1.44 -8.92
CA PRO A 180 -22.11 2.66 -9.42
C PRO A 180 -22.47 3.92 -8.63
N ALA A 181 -23.74 4.07 -8.21
CA ALA A 181 -24.20 5.21 -7.42
C ALA A 181 -23.58 5.28 -6.01
N GLN A 182 -23.05 4.17 -5.50
CA GLN A 182 -22.40 4.10 -4.20
C GLN A 182 -20.88 4.33 -4.28
N MET A 183 -20.30 4.36 -5.50
CA MET A 183 -18.87 4.55 -5.70
C MET A 183 -18.38 5.90 -5.16
N ASP A 184 -19.15 6.98 -5.34
CA ASP A 184 -18.82 8.30 -4.81
C ASP A 184 -18.77 8.34 -3.28
N LEU A 185 -19.76 7.71 -2.65
CA LEU A 185 -19.81 7.59 -1.19
C LEU A 185 -18.65 6.75 -0.68
N MET A 186 -18.36 5.62 -1.33
CA MET A 186 -17.24 4.75 -0.98
C MET A 186 -15.90 5.47 -1.15
N ALA A 187 -15.70 6.25 -2.22
CA ALA A 187 -14.51 7.05 -2.43
C ALA A 187 -14.36 8.13 -1.33
N SER A 188 -15.44 8.83 -1.00
CA SER A 188 -15.45 9.86 0.04
C SER A 188 -15.15 9.30 1.43
N LEU A 189 -15.81 8.20 1.81
CA LEU A 189 -15.54 7.50 3.06
C LEU A 189 -14.13 6.90 3.07
N GLY A 190 -13.69 6.34 1.94
CA GLY A 190 -12.35 5.81 1.74
C GLY A 190 -11.27 6.87 2.01
N PHE A 191 -11.48 8.11 1.55
CA PHE A 191 -10.55 9.22 1.80
C PHE A 191 -10.45 9.58 3.29
N VAL A 192 -11.59 9.69 3.99
CA VAL A 192 -11.62 9.98 5.44
C VAL A 192 -10.95 8.85 6.23
N LEU A 193 -11.25 7.59 5.87
CA LEU A 193 -10.65 6.41 6.49
C LEU A 193 -9.14 6.34 6.24
N LEU A 194 -8.68 6.66 5.03
CA LEU A 194 -7.28 6.70 4.66
C LEU A 194 -6.51 7.70 5.52
N PHE A 195 -6.98 8.95 5.59
CA PHE A 195 -6.36 9.98 6.43
C PHE A 195 -6.36 9.57 7.91
N GLY A 196 -7.50 9.11 8.41
CA GLY A 196 -7.65 8.66 9.80
C GLY A 196 -6.72 7.50 10.14
N LEU A 197 -6.57 6.54 9.23
CA LEU A 197 -5.72 5.37 9.41
C LEU A 197 -4.23 5.74 9.40
N TYR A 198 -3.81 6.68 8.55
CA TYR A 198 -2.44 7.21 8.62
C TYR A 198 -2.15 7.87 9.96
N VAL A 199 -3.02 8.79 10.38
CA VAL A 199 -2.86 9.50 11.65
C VAL A 199 -2.85 8.51 12.80
N LEU A 200 -3.74 7.53 12.83
CA LEU A 200 -3.80 6.51 13.87
C LEU A 200 -2.56 5.61 13.89
N THR A 201 -2.11 5.17 12.72
CA THR A 201 -0.92 4.32 12.57
C THR A 201 0.32 5.05 13.04
N LEU A 202 0.51 6.31 12.65
CA LEU A 202 1.61 7.16 13.11
C LEU A 202 1.49 7.46 14.60
N MET A 203 0.28 7.79 15.10
CA MET A 203 0.05 8.08 16.52
C MET A 203 0.44 6.92 17.42
N ARG A 204 0.12 5.69 17.00
CA ARG A 204 0.50 4.47 17.72
C ARG A 204 1.97 4.11 17.46
N GLY A 205 2.43 4.20 16.22
CA GLY A 205 3.79 3.82 15.80
C GLY A 205 4.89 4.70 16.38
N LEU A 206 4.61 5.99 16.56
CA LEU A 206 5.54 6.98 17.11
C LEU A 206 5.54 7.03 18.64
N SER A 207 4.68 6.25 19.32
CA SER A 207 4.59 6.27 20.79
C SER A 207 5.89 5.94 21.53
N PRO A 208 6.80 5.08 21.02
CA PRO A 208 8.06 4.78 21.70
C PRO A 208 9.10 5.91 21.63
N VAL A 209 8.93 6.87 20.71
CA VAL A 209 9.94 7.92 20.44
C VAL A 209 9.47 9.33 20.77
N HIS A 210 8.17 9.56 20.88
CA HIS A 210 7.60 10.89 21.15
C HIS A 210 6.51 10.84 22.24
N GLN A 211 6.50 11.87 23.09
CA GLN A 211 5.42 12.13 24.06
C GLN A 211 4.11 12.53 23.36
N ALA A 212 2.97 12.41 24.05
CA ALA A 212 1.63 12.50 23.47
C ALA A 212 1.35 13.78 22.64
N GLY A 213 1.66 14.97 23.15
CA GLY A 213 1.39 16.23 22.44
C GLY A 213 2.21 16.37 21.14
N PRO A 214 3.55 16.35 21.21
CA PRO A 214 4.41 16.40 20.02
C PRO A 214 4.18 15.25 19.04
N ARG A 215 3.69 14.10 19.51
CA ARG A 215 3.31 12.95 18.70
C ARG A 215 2.06 13.22 17.86
N LEU A 216 1.06 13.89 18.41
CA LEU A 216 -0.15 14.28 17.67
C LEU A 216 0.17 15.18 16.49
N GLY A 217 0.90 16.27 16.71
CA GLY A 217 1.29 17.18 15.63
C GLY A 217 2.09 16.50 14.52
N ARG A 218 3.02 15.59 14.88
CA ARG A 218 3.79 14.80 13.91
C ARG A 218 2.96 13.80 13.13
N SER A 219 1.98 13.18 13.79
CA SER A 219 1.10 12.19 13.16
C SER A 219 0.10 12.85 12.23
N LEU A 220 -0.42 14.03 12.60
CA LEU A 220 -1.23 14.87 11.72
C LEU A 220 -0.42 15.31 10.49
N LEU A 221 0.78 15.88 10.69
CA LEU A 221 1.66 16.28 9.60
C LEU A 221 1.98 15.10 8.67
N GLY A 222 2.38 13.96 9.23
CA GLY A 222 2.68 12.77 8.47
C GLY A 222 1.46 12.23 7.71
N GLY A 223 0.30 12.16 8.37
CA GLY A 223 -0.95 11.73 7.74
C GLY A 223 -1.38 12.65 6.61
N THR A 224 -1.29 13.97 6.79
CA THR A 224 -1.56 14.94 5.71
C THR A 224 -0.62 14.73 4.54
N LEU A 225 0.70 14.69 4.77
CA LEU A 225 1.68 14.55 3.70
C LEU A 225 1.55 13.21 2.95
N MET A 226 1.29 12.12 3.67
CA MET A 226 1.10 10.82 3.04
C MET A 226 -0.23 10.74 2.26
N THR A 227 -1.29 11.38 2.76
CA THR A 227 -2.56 11.50 2.01
C THR A 227 -2.37 12.36 0.75
N MET A 228 -1.60 13.45 0.84
CA MET A 228 -1.23 14.24 -0.34
C MET A 228 -0.39 13.43 -1.33
N ALA A 229 0.47 12.53 -0.85
CA ALA A 229 1.19 11.61 -1.71
C ALA A 229 0.23 10.69 -2.47
N ASP A 230 -0.78 10.10 -1.82
CA ASP A 230 -1.78 9.25 -2.48
C ASP A 230 -2.63 10.02 -3.52
N LEU A 231 -2.98 11.27 -3.22
CA LEU A 231 -3.64 12.16 -4.19
C LEU A 231 -2.73 12.45 -5.39
N LEU A 232 -1.45 12.69 -5.15
CA LEU A 232 -0.47 12.92 -6.22
C LEU A 232 -0.24 11.65 -7.05
N VAL A 233 -0.24 10.46 -6.44
CA VAL A 233 -0.22 9.18 -7.18
C VAL A 233 -1.41 9.11 -8.11
N SER A 234 -2.61 9.38 -7.60
CA SER A 234 -3.85 9.33 -8.38
C SER A 234 -3.82 10.32 -9.55
N LEU A 235 -3.34 11.54 -9.30
CA LEU A 235 -3.16 12.57 -10.34
C LEU A 235 -2.14 12.13 -11.40
N VAL A 236 -0.94 11.68 -10.99
CA VAL A 236 0.11 11.27 -11.92
C VAL A 236 -0.35 10.09 -12.76
N SER A 237 -0.95 9.05 -12.16
CA SER A 237 -1.47 7.91 -12.92
C SER A 237 -2.58 8.32 -13.90
N SER A 238 -3.48 9.22 -13.48
CA SER A 238 -4.54 9.72 -14.37
C SER A 238 -3.97 10.53 -15.54
N LEU A 239 -2.97 11.37 -15.30
CA LEU A 239 -2.29 12.12 -16.36
C LEU A 239 -1.61 11.20 -17.36
N TRP A 240 -0.98 10.12 -16.90
CA TRP A 240 -0.41 9.10 -17.78
C TRP A 240 -1.49 8.45 -18.65
N ALA A 241 -2.61 8.03 -18.05
CA ALA A 241 -3.70 7.39 -18.76
C ALA A 241 -4.35 8.31 -19.80
N VAL A 242 -4.63 9.57 -19.44
CA VAL A 242 -5.17 10.56 -20.39
C VAL A 242 -4.17 10.87 -21.50
N THR A 243 -2.89 11.08 -21.16
CA THR A 243 -1.85 11.34 -22.18
C THR A 243 -1.73 10.18 -23.15
N TRP A 244 -1.80 8.94 -22.64
CA TRP A 244 -1.77 7.74 -23.45
C TRP A 244 -2.92 7.70 -24.46
N LEU A 245 -4.16 7.92 -24.00
CA LEU A 245 -5.35 7.95 -24.87
C LEU A 245 -5.20 8.91 -26.07
N TYR A 246 -4.64 10.10 -25.84
CA TYR A 246 -4.41 11.07 -26.92
C TYR A 246 -3.21 10.72 -27.79
N ALA A 247 -2.15 10.14 -27.22
CA ALA A 247 -0.93 9.79 -27.95
C ALA A 247 -1.13 8.59 -28.89
N THR A 248 -2.02 7.66 -28.55
CA THR A 248 -2.31 6.45 -29.35
C THR A 248 -3.53 6.60 -30.25
N ALA A 249 -4.05 7.82 -30.46
CA ALA A 249 -5.23 8.09 -31.27
C ALA A 249 -4.99 8.08 -32.79
N GLY A 250 -4.03 7.28 -33.28
CA GLY A 250 -3.62 7.18 -34.68
C GLY A 250 -3.80 5.79 -35.25
#